data_AF-A0A1V4RY16-F1
#
_entry.id   AF-A0A1V4RY16-F1
#
_cell.length_a   1.000
_cell.length_b   1.000
_cell.length_c   1.000
_cell.angle_alpha   90.00
_cell.angle_beta   90.00
_cell.angle_gamma   90.00
#
_symmetry.space_group_name_H-M   'P 1'
#
loop_
_entity.id
_entity.type
_entity.pdbx_description
1 polymer ?
#
loop_
_entity_poly.entity_id
_entity_poly.type
_entity_poly.pdbx_seq_one_letter_code
_entity_poly.pdbx_strand_id
1 'polypeptide(L)'
;MADFYSQRLPGICDIRGLKRLIRKAGGDDFLRMSEEDLLREKPDEDELSLFPDQIALGNRVFPCSYKFAPGKEEDGVTVSVPSGLLSAVSPELLEWGMPGFFREKITALVKGLPKRYRKLLVPVSATVDIIEKEMKQGKGPLVTALAGFVFDRFGVDIPASVWASVEIPEHLKMRVSVVDNQGREIDSGRNVRLLSPHIPDQEPDDTNHAWKEASRQWSREGLTGWDFGELPESVPVGPEMVAYIGLEPQEKAARIKLFQSREKALAAHVQGVRQL
;
A
#
# COMPACT_ATOMS: atom_id res chain seq x y z
N MET A 1 30.57 -9.43 7.36
CA MET A 1 30.57 -8.82 8.71
C MET A 1 31.78 -9.18 9.57
N ALA A 2 32.08 -10.45 9.85
CA ALA A 2 33.24 -10.82 10.68
C ALA A 2 34.57 -10.29 10.09
N ASP A 3 34.80 -10.51 8.80
CA ASP A 3 36.02 -10.06 8.11
C ASP A 3 36.21 -8.54 8.14
N PHE A 4 35.12 -7.77 8.07
CA PHE A 4 35.13 -6.30 8.15
C PHE A 4 35.78 -5.82 9.45
N TYR A 5 35.35 -6.38 10.59
CA TYR A 5 35.89 -6.01 11.90
C TYR A 5 37.26 -6.62 12.16
N SER A 6 37.52 -7.85 11.72
CA SER A 6 38.82 -8.51 11.90
C SER A 6 39.97 -7.75 11.24
N GLN A 7 39.73 -7.14 10.07
CA GLN A 7 40.74 -6.29 9.41
C GLN A 7 40.98 -4.96 10.14
N ARG A 8 39.94 -4.42 10.79
CA ARG A 8 39.94 -3.08 11.41
C ARG A 8 40.29 -3.07 12.90
N LEU A 9 40.22 -4.22 13.56
CA LEU A 9 40.55 -4.42 14.98
C LEU A 9 41.66 -5.46 15.21
N PRO A 10 42.82 -5.38 14.52
CA PRO A 10 43.87 -6.38 14.68
C PRO A 10 44.46 -6.33 16.08
N GLY A 11 44.45 -7.47 16.78
CA GLY A 11 45.08 -7.62 18.10
C GLY A 11 44.38 -6.87 19.24
N ILE A 12 43.16 -6.37 19.04
CA ILE A 12 42.36 -5.75 20.10
C ILE A 12 41.61 -6.84 20.86
N CYS A 13 41.95 -7.03 22.14
CA CYS A 13 41.33 -8.03 23.01
C CYS A 13 40.63 -7.43 24.24
N ASP A 14 40.67 -6.11 24.42
CA ASP A 14 40.04 -5.42 25.55
C ASP A 14 39.45 -4.04 25.18
N ILE A 15 38.56 -3.55 26.04
CA ILE A 15 37.84 -2.27 25.86
C ILE A 15 38.80 -1.06 25.91
N ARG A 16 39.91 -1.15 26.67
CA ARG A 16 40.86 -0.04 26.80
C ARG A 16 41.65 0.15 25.50
N GLY A 17 42.05 -0.95 24.86
CA GLY A 17 42.67 -1.00 23.56
C GLY A 17 41.76 -0.42 22.48
N LEU A 18 40.49 -0.82 22.46
CA LEU A 18 39.49 -0.28 21.54
C LEU A 18 39.32 1.25 21.70
N LYS A 19 39.13 1.73 22.94
CA LYS A 19 38.97 3.18 23.20
C LYS A 19 40.19 4.00 22.77
N ARG A 20 41.40 3.47 22.98
CA ARG A 20 42.65 4.10 22.55
C ARG A 20 42.76 4.16 21.03
N LEU A 21 42.35 3.10 20.33
CA LEU A 21 42.34 3.05 18.87
C LEU A 21 41.37 4.07 18.27
N ILE A 22 40.13 4.09 18.78
CA ILE A 22 39.09 5.06 18.36
C ILE A 22 39.58 6.50 18.58
N ARG A 23 40.16 6.80 19.75
CA ARG A 23 40.71 8.13 20.03
C ARG A 23 41.84 8.51 19.08
N LYS A 24 42.71 7.56 18.71
CA LYS A 24 43.82 7.77 17.77
C LYS A 24 43.32 8.01 16.34
N ALA A 25 42.24 7.33 15.95
CA ALA A 25 41.59 7.49 14.65
C ALA A 25 40.74 8.77 14.53
N GLY A 26 40.53 9.50 15.63
CA GLY A 26 39.71 10.72 15.64
C GLY A 26 38.20 10.47 15.72
N GLY A 27 37.76 9.22 15.84
CA GLY A 27 36.35 8.82 15.84
C GLY A 27 36.16 7.31 15.62
N ASP A 28 34.92 6.84 15.67
CA ASP A 28 34.53 5.44 15.42
C ASP A 28 34.05 5.20 13.98
N ASP A 29 34.11 6.19 13.09
CA ASP A 29 33.57 6.09 11.73
C ASP A 29 34.15 4.92 10.93
N PHE A 30 35.43 4.58 11.12
CA PHE A 30 36.06 3.43 10.47
C PHE A 30 35.48 2.07 10.89
N LEU A 31 34.72 2.01 12.00
CA LEU A 31 34.02 0.82 12.50
C LEU A 31 32.54 0.76 12.08
N ARG A 32 32.05 1.81 11.42
CA ARG A 32 30.70 1.87 10.88
C ARG A 32 30.73 1.29 9.47
N MET A 33 29.94 0.26 9.23
CA MET A 33 29.79 -0.31 7.88
C MET A 33 29.07 0.70 7.00
N SER A 34 29.58 0.90 5.78
CA SER A 34 28.80 1.54 4.73
C SER A 34 27.86 0.51 4.08
N GLU A 35 26.93 0.98 3.26
CA GLU A 35 26.08 0.11 2.45
C GLU A 35 26.91 -0.81 1.53
N GLU A 36 28.04 -0.30 1.02
CA GLU A 36 28.96 -1.03 0.14
C GLU A 36 29.67 -2.19 0.87
N ASP A 37 29.85 -2.10 2.20
CA ASP A 37 30.41 -3.18 3.00
C ASP A 37 29.40 -4.33 3.24
N LEU A 38 28.11 -4.05 3.03
CA LEU A 38 26.99 -4.98 3.22
C LEU A 38 26.54 -5.62 1.89
N LEU A 39 26.58 -4.85 0.80
CA LEU A 39 26.20 -5.31 -0.53
C LEU A 39 27.34 -6.14 -1.15
N ARG A 40 27.09 -7.44 -1.38
CA ARG A 40 28.00 -8.29 -2.16
C ARG A 40 28.01 -7.92 -3.65
N GLU A 41 26.88 -7.43 -4.13
CA GLU A 41 26.63 -6.98 -5.49
C GLU A 41 25.54 -5.91 -5.41
N LYS A 42 25.61 -4.88 -6.26
CA LYS A 42 24.52 -3.91 -6.33
C LYS A 42 23.32 -4.61 -6.97
N PRO A 43 22.14 -4.60 -6.35
CA PRO A 43 20.95 -5.17 -6.96
C PRO A 43 20.68 -4.46 -8.29
N ASP A 44 20.22 -5.22 -9.27
CA ASP A 44 19.85 -4.71 -10.59
C ASP A 44 18.76 -3.64 -10.43
N GLU A 45 18.94 -2.47 -11.05
CA GLU A 45 17.96 -1.37 -10.99
C GLU A 45 16.61 -1.81 -11.54
N ASP A 46 16.61 -2.69 -12.55
CA ASP A 46 15.39 -3.27 -13.12
C ASP A 46 14.68 -4.16 -12.08
N GLU A 47 15.42 -4.93 -11.28
CA GLU A 47 14.86 -5.77 -10.21
C GLU A 47 14.29 -4.92 -9.07
N LEU A 48 15.01 -3.86 -8.66
CA LEU A 48 14.53 -2.92 -7.63
C LEU A 48 13.24 -2.21 -8.06
N SER A 49 13.09 -1.90 -9.35
CA SER A 49 11.89 -1.25 -9.88
C SER A 49 10.60 -2.07 -9.69
N LEU A 50 10.73 -3.39 -9.47
CA LEU A 50 9.63 -4.30 -9.19
C LEU A 50 9.13 -4.23 -7.74
N PHE A 51 9.85 -3.52 -6.86
CA PHE A 51 9.53 -3.32 -5.45
C PHE A 51 9.49 -1.81 -5.10
N PRO A 52 8.57 -1.03 -5.71
CA PRO A 52 8.46 0.41 -5.46
C PRO A 52 8.03 0.74 -4.03
N ASP A 53 8.36 1.93 -3.54
CA ASP A 53 7.87 2.43 -2.24
C ASP A 53 6.38 2.80 -2.27
N GLN A 54 5.78 2.88 -3.46
CA GLN A 54 4.38 3.21 -3.65
C GLN A 54 3.76 2.37 -4.76
N ILE A 55 2.49 1.99 -4.60
CA ILE A 55 1.75 1.22 -5.59
C ILE A 55 0.49 1.96 -6.05
N ALA A 56 0.24 1.89 -7.35
CA ALA A 56 -0.99 2.41 -7.94
C ALA A 56 -2.14 1.40 -7.77
N LEU A 57 -3.19 1.80 -7.08
CA LEU A 57 -4.45 1.07 -6.97
C LEU A 57 -5.57 1.94 -7.57
N GLY A 58 -5.87 1.68 -8.83
CA GLY A 58 -6.86 2.42 -9.61
C GLY A 58 -6.28 3.74 -10.09
N ASN A 59 -6.91 4.84 -9.73
CA ASN A 59 -6.45 6.20 -10.03
C ASN A 59 -5.68 6.86 -8.88
N ARG A 60 -5.32 6.08 -7.85
CA ARG A 60 -4.63 6.55 -6.64
C ARG A 60 -3.34 5.78 -6.42
N VAL A 61 -2.40 6.44 -5.76
CA VAL A 61 -1.11 5.86 -5.38
C VAL A 61 -1.03 5.83 -3.87
N PHE A 62 -0.59 4.70 -3.32
CA PHE A 62 -0.50 4.48 -1.88
C PHE A 62 0.91 4.05 -1.49
N PRO A 63 1.45 4.53 -0.37
CA PRO A 63 2.72 4.06 0.14
C PRO A 63 2.61 2.59 0.55
N CYS A 64 3.68 1.83 0.33
CA CYS A 64 3.80 0.45 0.77
C CYS A 64 5.12 0.19 1.48
N SER A 65 5.09 -0.81 2.36
CA SER A 65 6.26 -1.25 3.11
C SER A 65 6.42 -2.77 2.99
N TYR A 66 7.67 -3.20 3.16
CA TYR A 66 8.09 -4.59 3.01
C TYR A 66 8.61 -5.09 4.34
N LYS A 67 8.13 -6.27 4.77
CA LYS A 67 8.63 -6.91 5.97
C LYS A 67 8.83 -8.38 5.71
N PHE A 68 10.06 -8.85 5.92
CA PHE A 68 10.36 -10.28 5.94
C PHE A 68 10.19 -10.80 7.37
N ALA A 69 9.03 -11.39 7.65
CA ALA A 69 8.67 -11.94 8.94
C ALA A 69 7.90 -13.26 8.79
N PRO A 70 8.54 -14.34 8.29
CA PRO A 70 7.89 -15.61 7.99
C PRO A 70 6.95 -16.10 9.11
N GLY A 71 5.69 -16.36 8.75
CA GLY A 71 4.66 -16.85 9.67
C GLY A 71 4.01 -15.77 10.54
N LYS A 72 4.35 -14.49 10.36
CA LYS A 72 3.63 -13.35 10.97
C LYS A 72 2.64 -12.75 9.98
N GLU A 73 1.61 -12.10 10.50
CA GLU A 73 0.58 -11.46 9.65
C GLU A 73 1.17 -10.33 8.80
N GLU A 74 2.17 -9.63 9.33
CA GLU A 74 2.86 -8.50 8.68
C GLU A 74 3.82 -8.91 7.57
N ASP A 75 4.00 -10.22 7.32
CA ASP A 75 4.93 -10.73 6.33
C ASP A 75 4.54 -10.35 4.89
N GLY A 76 5.54 -10.03 4.08
CA GLY A 76 5.37 -9.59 2.69
C GLY A 76 5.12 -8.09 2.58
N VAL A 77 4.17 -7.72 1.71
CA VAL A 77 3.87 -6.32 1.39
C VAL A 77 2.66 -5.81 2.16
N THR A 78 2.81 -4.66 2.79
CA THR A 78 1.72 -3.89 3.38
C THR A 78 1.54 -2.57 2.64
N VAL A 79 0.33 -2.31 2.13
CA VAL A 79 -0.07 -1.01 1.59
C VAL A 79 -0.79 -0.21 2.66
N SER A 80 -0.34 1.02 2.90
CA SER A 80 -0.98 1.93 3.85
C SER A 80 -2.04 2.76 3.13
N VAL A 81 -3.28 2.60 3.57
CA VAL A 81 -4.47 3.21 2.98
C VAL A 81 -5.13 4.11 4.02
N PRO A 82 -5.23 5.43 3.78
CA PRO A 82 -5.98 6.31 4.66
C PRO A 82 -7.42 5.84 4.81
N SER A 83 -7.97 5.88 6.02
CA SER A 83 -9.32 5.36 6.32
C SER A 83 -10.41 5.94 5.42
N GLY A 84 -10.32 7.22 5.10
CA GLY A 84 -11.22 7.91 4.16
C GLY A 84 -11.16 7.41 2.72
N LEU A 85 -10.13 6.63 2.34
CA LEU A 85 -9.89 6.13 0.98
C LEU A 85 -10.08 4.63 0.83
N LEU A 86 -10.39 3.91 1.92
CA LEU A 86 -10.55 2.47 1.91
C LEU A 86 -11.58 1.98 0.88
N SER A 87 -12.70 2.70 0.72
CA SER A 87 -13.76 2.37 -0.24
C SER A 87 -13.33 2.52 -1.71
N ALA A 88 -12.27 3.28 -1.99
CA ALA A 88 -11.72 3.45 -3.33
C ALA A 88 -10.76 2.32 -3.72
N VAL A 89 -10.33 1.49 -2.76
CA VAL A 89 -9.41 0.38 -3.01
C VAL A 89 -10.16 -0.80 -3.61
N SER A 90 -9.86 -1.11 -4.86
CA SER A 90 -10.43 -2.28 -5.54
C SER A 90 -9.77 -3.57 -5.03
N PRO A 91 -10.55 -4.56 -4.53
CA PRO A 91 -10.03 -5.88 -4.17
C PRO A 91 -9.31 -6.57 -5.33
N GLU A 92 -9.80 -6.38 -6.55
CA GLU A 92 -9.26 -7.02 -7.77
C GLU A 92 -7.84 -6.57 -8.06
N LEU A 93 -7.52 -5.30 -7.78
CA LEU A 93 -6.17 -4.77 -7.97
C LEU A 93 -5.19 -5.31 -6.92
N LEU A 94 -5.66 -5.55 -5.70
CA LEU A 94 -4.86 -6.19 -4.64
C LEU A 94 -4.50 -7.64 -4.99
N GLU A 95 -5.32 -8.34 -5.80
CA GLU A 95 -5.03 -9.70 -6.24
C GLU A 95 -3.74 -9.78 -7.07
N TRP A 96 -3.45 -8.77 -7.90
CA TRP A 96 -2.20 -8.68 -8.66
C TRP A 96 -0.99 -8.62 -7.73
N GLY A 97 -1.10 -7.86 -6.64
CA GLY A 97 -0.04 -7.74 -5.64
C GLY A 97 1.14 -6.93 -6.13
N MET A 98 2.32 -7.20 -5.57
CA MET A 98 3.56 -6.51 -5.92
C MET A 98 4.17 -7.10 -7.21
N PRO A 99 4.64 -6.28 -8.16
CA PRO A 99 5.24 -6.78 -9.40
C PRO A 99 6.37 -7.78 -9.17
N GLY A 100 7.24 -7.53 -8.18
CA GLY A 100 8.34 -8.44 -7.83
C GLY A 100 7.90 -9.81 -7.31
N PHE A 101 6.66 -9.94 -6.84
CA PHE A 101 6.08 -11.22 -6.40
C PHE A 101 5.17 -11.88 -7.45
N PHE A 102 5.00 -11.26 -8.62
CA PHE A 102 4.08 -11.75 -9.64
C PHE A 102 4.43 -13.18 -10.09
N ARG A 103 5.70 -13.42 -10.44
CA ARG A 103 6.21 -14.75 -10.84
C ARG A 103 5.97 -15.82 -9.79
N GLU A 104 6.29 -15.51 -8.54
CA GLU A 104 6.11 -16.44 -7.41
C GLU A 104 4.63 -16.76 -7.19
N LYS A 105 3.76 -15.74 -7.28
CA LYS A 105 2.31 -15.89 -7.18
C LYS A 105 1.74 -16.79 -8.27
N ILE A 106 2.07 -16.55 -9.55
CA ILE A 106 1.62 -17.40 -10.66
C ILE A 106 2.14 -18.83 -10.48
N THR A 107 3.40 -18.98 -10.05
CA THR A 107 3.97 -20.31 -9.76
C THR A 107 3.18 -21.04 -8.67
N ALA A 108 2.84 -20.36 -7.58
CA ALA A 108 2.04 -20.93 -6.50
C ALA A 108 0.65 -21.34 -7.00
N LEU A 109 -0.02 -20.48 -7.76
CA LEU A 109 -1.32 -20.77 -8.37
C LEU A 109 -1.28 -22.01 -9.27
N VAL A 110 -0.33 -22.08 -10.21
CA VAL A 110 -0.21 -23.22 -11.13
C VAL A 110 0.15 -24.52 -10.38
N LYS A 111 1.02 -24.45 -9.37
CA LYS A 111 1.40 -25.62 -8.56
C LYS A 111 0.26 -26.12 -7.67
N GLY A 112 -0.58 -25.21 -7.18
CA GLY A 112 -1.72 -25.53 -6.31
C GLY A 112 -2.93 -26.08 -7.07
N LEU A 113 -2.96 -25.99 -8.40
CA LEU A 113 -4.02 -26.60 -9.20
C LEU A 113 -4.14 -28.13 -8.97
N PRO A 114 -5.37 -28.68 -9.02
CA PRO A 114 -5.58 -30.12 -9.04
C PRO A 114 -4.74 -30.84 -10.10
N LYS A 115 -4.27 -32.04 -9.78
CA LYS A 115 -3.36 -32.84 -10.65
C LYS A 115 -3.82 -32.93 -12.11
N ARG A 116 -5.13 -33.00 -12.35
CA ARG A 116 -5.72 -33.08 -13.70
C ARG A 116 -5.42 -31.87 -14.59
N TYR A 117 -5.37 -30.67 -14.01
CA TYR A 117 -5.05 -29.43 -14.73
C TYR A 117 -3.56 -29.14 -14.73
N ARG A 118 -2.91 -29.28 -13.57
CA ARG A 118 -1.48 -28.98 -13.42
C ARG A 118 -0.61 -29.75 -14.41
N LYS A 119 -0.91 -31.03 -14.69
CA LYS A 119 -0.15 -31.85 -15.65
C LYS A 119 -0.16 -31.30 -17.09
N LEU A 120 -1.15 -30.48 -17.44
CA LEU A 120 -1.29 -29.86 -18.76
C LEU A 120 -0.43 -28.58 -18.89
N LEU A 121 0.07 -28.07 -17.75
CA LEU A 121 0.88 -26.86 -17.64
C LEU A 121 2.33 -27.17 -17.22
N VAL A 122 2.78 -28.41 -17.44
CA VAL A 122 4.16 -28.84 -17.16
C VAL A 122 4.99 -28.71 -18.45
N PRO A 123 6.23 -28.19 -18.39
CA PRO A 123 6.95 -27.70 -17.20
C PRO A 123 6.38 -26.42 -16.61
N VAL A 124 6.20 -26.37 -15.29
CA VAL A 124 5.60 -25.21 -14.61
C VAL A 124 6.45 -23.96 -14.81
N SER A 125 7.78 -24.08 -14.74
CA SER A 125 8.69 -22.94 -14.97
C SER A 125 8.49 -22.32 -16.35
N ALA A 126 8.47 -23.15 -17.41
CA ALA A 126 8.26 -22.68 -18.77
C ALA A 126 6.88 -22.01 -18.97
N THR A 127 5.84 -22.57 -18.36
CA THR A 127 4.50 -21.98 -18.39
C THR A 127 4.47 -20.62 -17.69
N VAL A 128 5.08 -20.51 -16.51
CA VAL A 128 5.18 -19.26 -15.76
C VAL A 128 6.00 -18.22 -16.52
N ASP A 129 7.11 -18.61 -17.16
CA ASP A 129 7.93 -17.72 -18.00
C ASP A 129 7.12 -17.09 -19.13
N ILE A 130 6.25 -17.87 -19.78
CA ILE A 130 5.37 -17.40 -20.85
C ILE A 130 4.32 -16.43 -20.29
N ILE A 131 3.67 -16.78 -19.17
CA ILE A 131 2.67 -15.92 -18.53
C ILE A 131 3.28 -14.59 -18.11
N GLU A 132 4.43 -14.61 -17.45
CA GLU A 132 5.12 -13.40 -16.98
C GLU A 132 5.49 -12.45 -18.12
N LYS A 133 5.93 -12.99 -19.26
CA LYS A 133 6.36 -12.18 -20.41
C LYS A 133 5.21 -11.67 -21.26
N GLU A 134 4.14 -12.46 -21.42
CA GLU A 134 3.11 -12.20 -22.43
C GLU A 134 1.78 -11.71 -21.82
N MET A 135 1.49 -12.01 -20.54
CA MET A 135 0.21 -11.65 -19.92
C MET A 135 0.21 -10.18 -19.50
N LYS A 136 -0.79 -9.42 -19.99
CA LYS A 136 -0.99 -8.02 -19.61
C LYS A 136 -1.48 -7.93 -18.17
N GLN A 137 -0.76 -7.18 -17.34
CA GLN A 137 -1.08 -7.00 -15.92
C GLN A 137 -2.02 -5.81 -15.66
N GLY A 138 -2.70 -5.84 -14.50
CA GLY A 138 -3.36 -4.65 -13.93
C GLY A 138 -4.76 -4.32 -14.49
N LYS A 139 -5.44 -5.27 -15.14
CA LYS A 139 -6.84 -5.09 -15.58
C LYS A 139 -7.73 -6.22 -15.09
N GLY A 140 -8.76 -5.85 -14.32
CA GLY A 140 -9.74 -6.77 -13.75
C GLY A 140 -9.14 -7.77 -12.74
N PRO A 141 -9.89 -8.80 -12.34
CA PRO A 141 -9.45 -9.83 -11.41
C PRO A 141 -8.31 -10.68 -11.98
N LEU A 142 -7.27 -10.94 -11.18
CA LEU A 142 -6.09 -11.71 -11.60
C LEU A 142 -6.47 -13.09 -12.11
N VAL A 143 -7.34 -13.79 -11.37
CA VAL A 143 -7.76 -15.16 -11.70
C VAL A 143 -8.46 -15.22 -13.06
N THR A 144 -9.27 -14.22 -13.38
CA THR A 144 -9.99 -14.15 -14.66
C THR A 144 -9.01 -13.92 -15.81
N ALA A 145 -8.09 -12.96 -15.65
CA ALA A 145 -7.05 -12.69 -16.63
C ALA A 145 -6.16 -13.92 -16.87
N LEU A 146 -5.76 -14.61 -15.80
CA LEU A 146 -4.95 -15.81 -15.85
C LEU A 146 -5.67 -16.97 -16.53
N ALA A 147 -6.94 -17.23 -16.19
CA ALA A 147 -7.73 -18.30 -16.80
C ALA A 147 -7.91 -18.07 -18.30
N GLY A 148 -8.24 -16.84 -18.70
CA GLY A 148 -8.34 -16.45 -20.11
C GLY A 148 -7.01 -16.61 -20.85
N PHE A 149 -5.92 -16.11 -20.29
CA PHE A 149 -4.59 -16.28 -20.87
C PHE A 149 -4.21 -17.75 -21.04
N VAL A 150 -4.48 -18.59 -20.03
CA VAL A 150 -4.16 -20.01 -20.07
C VAL A 150 -4.97 -20.74 -21.14
N PHE A 151 -6.24 -20.38 -21.29
CA PHE A 151 -7.09 -20.90 -22.36
C PHE A 151 -6.57 -20.49 -23.74
N ASP A 152 -6.34 -19.20 -23.97
CA ASP A 152 -5.91 -18.67 -25.27
C ASP A 152 -4.52 -19.19 -25.68
N ARG A 153 -3.58 -19.26 -24.72
CA ARG A 153 -2.18 -19.60 -24.99
C ARG A 153 -1.89 -21.09 -25.01
N PHE A 154 -2.57 -21.87 -24.16
CA PHE A 154 -2.29 -23.30 -23.97
C PHE A 154 -3.47 -24.22 -24.33
N GLY A 155 -4.65 -23.67 -24.62
CA GLY A 155 -5.86 -24.46 -24.93
C GLY A 155 -6.43 -25.20 -23.71
N VAL A 156 -6.06 -24.79 -22.49
CA VAL A 156 -6.48 -25.46 -21.26
C VAL A 156 -7.58 -24.64 -20.58
N ASP A 157 -8.80 -25.15 -20.61
CA ASP A 157 -9.93 -24.54 -19.89
C ASP A 157 -9.90 -24.96 -18.42
N ILE A 158 -9.69 -23.97 -17.54
CA ILE A 158 -9.67 -24.15 -16.09
C ILE A 158 -10.71 -23.19 -15.50
N PRO A 159 -11.79 -23.70 -14.88
CA PRO A 159 -12.82 -22.85 -14.29
C PRO A 159 -12.27 -21.92 -13.22
N ALA A 160 -12.78 -20.69 -13.15
CA ALA A 160 -12.38 -19.70 -12.14
C ALA A 160 -12.55 -20.21 -10.69
N SER A 161 -13.55 -21.06 -10.43
CA SER A 161 -13.77 -21.69 -9.13
C SER A 161 -12.63 -22.63 -8.71
N VAL A 162 -11.94 -23.27 -9.68
CA VAL A 162 -10.78 -24.12 -9.41
C VAL A 162 -9.59 -23.25 -9.00
N TRP A 163 -9.36 -22.14 -9.71
CA TRP A 163 -8.32 -21.18 -9.33
C TRP A 163 -8.58 -20.53 -7.97
N ALA A 164 -9.83 -20.13 -7.69
CA ALA A 164 -10.22 -19.53 -6.41
C ALA A 164 -10.05 -20.49 -5.21
N SER A 165 -10.05 -21.81 -5.46
CA SER A 165 -9.78 -22.83 -4.43
C SER A 165 -8.30 -23.06 -4.14
N VAL A 166 -7.39 -22.46 -4.92
CA VAL A 166 -5.95 -22.60 -4.72
C VAL A 166 -5.49 -21.69 -3.59
N GLU A 167 -4.96 -22.30 -2.53
CA GLU A 167 -4.30 -21.56 -1.47
C GLU A 167 -2.90 -21.12 -1.91
N ILE A 168 -2.63 -19.82 -1.80
CA ILE A 168 -1.30 -19.24 -2.00
C ILE A 168 -0.72 -18.80 -0.65
N PRO A 169 0.62 -18.82 -0.49
CA PRO A 169 1.30 -18.28 0.68
C PRO A 169 0.83 -16.88 1.04
N GLU A 170 0.72 -16.61 2.35
CA GLU A 170 0.18 -15.34 2.84
C GLU A 170 1.02 -14.14 2.39
N HIS A 171 2.36 -14.24 2.38
CA HIS A 171 3.25 -13.15 1.96
C HIS A 171 3.06 -12.72 0.50
N LEU A 172 2.43 -13.55 -0.35
CA LEU A 172 2.07 -13.21 -1.73
C LEU A 172 0.73 -12.50 -1.86
N LYS A 173 -0.11 -12.52 -0.82
CA LYS A 173 -1.31 -11.70 -0.74
C LYS A 173 -0.89 -10.32 -0.25
N MET A 174 -1.45 -9.26 -0.80
CA MET A 174 -1.14 -7.91 -0.30
C MET A 174 -1.87 -7.69 1.02
N ARG A 175 -1.18 -7.20 2.05
CA ARG A 175 -1.81 -6.72 3.29
C ARG A 175 -2.18 -5.25 3.10
N VAL A 176 -3.33 -4.86 3.60
CA VAL A 176 -3.78 -3.46 3.69
C VAL A 176 -3.72 -3.06 5.15
N SER A 177 -3.06 -1.93 5.41
CA SER A 177 -3.05 -1.22 6.70
C SER A 177 -3.92 0.01 6.55
N VAL A 178 -5.02 0.07 7.28
CA VAL A 178 -5.87 1.26 7.32
C VAL A 178 -5.25 2.22 8.34
N VAL A 179 -4.94 3.43 7.91
CA VAL A 179 -4.29 4.44 8.77
C VAL A 179 -5.21 5.63 9.05
N ASP A 180 -5.06 6.21 10.25
CA ASP A 180 -5.66 7.48 10.62
C ASP A 180 -4.87 8.68 10.03
N ASN A 181 -5.33 9.90 10.32
CA ASN A 181 -4.69 11.13 9.84
C ASN A 181 -3.32 11.43 10.47
N GLN A 182 -2.93 10.66 11.49
CA GLN A 182 -1.60 10.72 12.12
C GLN A 182 -0.70 9.58 11.60
N GLY A 183 -1.15 8.80 10.62
CA GLY A 183 -0.43 7.66 10.07
C GLY A 183 -0.44 6.41 10.95
N ARG A 184 -1.29 6.36 11.99
CA ARG A 184 -1.37 5.21 12.89
C ARG A 184 -2.30 4.16 12.31
N GLU A 185 -1.86 2.89 12.31
CA GLU A 185 -2.71 1.76 11.91
C GLU A 185 -3.88 1.62 12.89
N ILE A 186 -5.10 1.61 12.34
CA ILE A 186 -6.36 1.47 13.09
C ILE A 186 -7.07 0.16 12.79
N ASP A 187 -6.83 -0.42 11.62
CA ASP A 187 -7.32 -1.73 11.19
C ASP A 187 -6.39 -2.27 10.11
N SER A 188 -6.34 -3.58 9.94
CA SER A 188 -5.48 -4.19 8.93
C SER A 188 -5.83 -5.62 8.59
N GLY A 189 -5.45 -6.05 7.39
CA GLY A 189 -5.69 -7.41 6.94
C GLY A 189 -5.50 -7.57 5.44
N ARG A 190 -5.68 -8.80 4.97
CA ARG A 190 -5.50 -9.17 3.55
C ARG A 190 -6.81 -9.21 2.75
N ASN A 191 -7.94 -9.09 3.44
CA ASN A 191 -9.26 -8.97 2.83
C ASN A 191 -9.81 -7.58 3.09
N VAL A 192 -9.61 -6.68 2.12
CA VAL A 192 -10.04 -5.27 2.21
C VAL A 192 -11.54 -5.11 2.48
N ARG A 193 -12.37 -6.08 2.10
CA ARG A 193 -13.83 -6.03 2.32
C ARG A 193 -14.23 -6.22 3.78
N LEU A 194 -13.34 -6.77 4.60
CA LEU A 194 -13.55 -6.96 6.03
C LEU A 194 -13.00 -5.79 6.85
N LEU A 195 -12.24 -4.89 6.22
CA LEU A 195 -11.64 -3.75 6.90
C LEU A 195 -12.68 -2.65 7.08
N SER A 196 -12.64 -2.04 8.25
CA SER A 196 -13.53 -0.95 8.60
C SER A 196 -12.82 0.39 8.38
N PRO A 197 -13.46 1.36 7.72
CA PRO A 197 -13.02 2.74 7.79
C PRO A 197 -13.37 3.23 9.20
N HIS A 198 -12.53 2.94 10.19
CA HIS A 198 -12.73 3.53 11.51
C HIS A 198 -12.36 5.02 11.38
N ILE A 199 -13.37 5.86 11.16
CA ILE A 199 -13.15 7.29 11.04
C ILE A 199 -13.23 7.83 12.46
N PRO A 200 -12.13 8.38 13.03
CA PRO A 200 -12.17 8.95 14.37
C PRO A 200 -13.31 9.97 14.43
N ASP A 201 -14.13 9.89 15.48
CA ASP A 201 -15.22 10.85 15.68
C ASP A 201 -14.72 12.28 15.99
N GLN A 202 -13.40 12.43 16.18
CA GLN A 202 -12.75 13.66 16.58
C GLN A 202 -12.68 14.64 15.41
N GLU A 203 -13.08 15.89 15.68
CA GLU A 203 -12.80 17.00 14.78
C GLU A 203 -11.27 17.10 14.55
N PRO A 204 -10.83 17.52 13.36
CA PRO A 204 -9.42 17.65 13.04
C PRO A 204 -8.68 18.40 14.13
N ASP A 205 -7.56 17.85 14.57
CA ASP A 205 -6.65 18.57 15.44
C ASP A 205 -6.19 19.83 14.71
N ASP A 206 -6.40 20.99 15.34
CA ASP A 206 -6.14 22.31 14.78
C ASP A 206 -4.62 22.60 14.65
N THR A 207 -3.79 21.56 14.75
CA THR A 207 -2.34 21.56 14.58
C THR A 207 -1.91 21.10 13.19
N ASN A 208 -2.79 20.44 12.42
CA ASN A 208 -2.45 19.91 11.10
C ASN A 208 -2.38 21.04 10.04
N HIS A 209 -1.18 21.32 9.55
CA HIS A 209 -0.93 22.40 8.57
C HIS A 209 -1.66 22.18 7.24
N ALA A 210 -1.61 20.96 6.69
CA ALA A 210 -2.27 20.63 5.44
C ALA A 210 -3.80 20.79 5.55
N TRP A 211 -4.37 20.43 6.71
CA TRP A 211 -5.80 20.63 6.98
C TRP A 211 -6.19 22.10 7.01
N LYS A 212 -5.37 22.97 7.61
CA LYS A 212 -5.59 24.42 7.62
C LYS A 212 -5.53 25.03 6.22
N GLU A 213 -4.57 24.61 5.41
CA GLU A 213 -4.46 25.06 4.01
C GLU A 213 -5.68 24.66 3.19
N ALA A 214 -6.07 23.38 3.25
CA ALA A 214 -7.26 22.91 2.55
C ALA A 214 -8.53 23.62 3.05
N SER A 215 -8.66 23.82 4.37
CA SER A 215 -9.81 24.52 4.96
C SER A 215 -9.89 25.97 4.47
N ARG A 216 -8.76 26.69 4.39
CA ARG A 216 -8.73 28.06 3.85
C ARG A 216 -9.11 28.14 2.38
N GLN A 217 -8.77 27.12 1.60
CA GLN A 217 -9.07 27.08 0.17
C GLN A 217 -10.54 26.78 -0.12
N TRP A 218 -11.15 25.87 0.65
CA TRP A 218 -12.46 25.30 0.33
C TRP A 218 -13.59 25.75 1.25
N SER A 219 -13.29 26.24 2.46
CA SER A 219 -14.33 26.61 3.44
C SER A 219 -14.81 28.05 3.21
N ARG A 220 -16.11 28.28 3.40
CA ARG A 220 -16.73 29.60 3.24
C ARG A 220 -17.87 29.75 4.22
N GLU A 221 -17.95 30.88 4.91
CA GLU A 221 -18.99 31.16 5.90
C GLU A 221 -20.07 32.10 5.35
N GLY A 222 -21.19 32.18 6.08
CA GLY A 222 -22.22 33.21 5.84
C GLY A 222 -22.98 33.05 4.52
N LEU A 223 -23.12 31.81 4.02
CA LEU A 223 -23.86 31.55 2.79
C LEU A 223 -25.36 31.74 3.04
N THR A 224 -25.97 32.66 2.30
CA THR A 224 -27.41 32.95 2.36
C THR A 224 -28.15 32.55 1.09
N GLY A 225 -27.43 31.97 0.12
CA GLY A 225 -27.95 31.43 -1.12
C GLY A 225 -26.88 30.63 -1.86
N TRP A 226 -27.24 30.05 -3.00
CA TRP A 226 -26.36 29.19 -3.79
C TRP A 226 -25.49 29.99 -4.78
N ASP A 227 -24.33 30.50 -4.34
CA ASP A 227 -23.44 31.36 -5.14
C ASP A 227 -22.01 30.79 -5.33
N PHE A 228 -21.81 29.51 -5.05
CA PHE A 228 -20.51 28.83 -5.01
C PHE A 228 -20.32 27.73 -6.06
N GLY A 229 -21.30 27.54 -6.95
CA GLY A 229 -21.23 26.54 -8.03
C GLY A 229 -21.33 25.09 -7.54
N GLU A 230 -20.71 24.16 -8.27
CA GLU A 230 -20.61 22.74 -7.88
C GLU A 230 -19.44 22.53 -6.92
N LEU A 231 -19.70 21.85 -5.80
CA LEU A 231 -18.67 21.49 -4.83
C LEU A 231 -18.17 20.07 -5.13
N PRO A 232 -16.84 19.84 -5.17
CA PRO A 232 -16.31 18.49 -5.29
C PRO A 232 -16.67 17.68 -4.05
N GLU A 233 -16.95 16.39 -4.24
CA GLU A 233 -17.31 15.48 -3.14
C GLU A 233 -16.16 15.33 -2.12
N SER A 234 -14.93 15.35 -2.60
CA SER A 234 -13.73 15.22 -1.77
C SER A 234 -12.56 16.01 -2.34
N VAL A 235 -11.65 16.43 -1.46
CA VAL A 235 -10.44 17.19 -1.79
C VAL A 235 -9.22 16.56 -1.10
N PRO A 236 -8.05 16.50 -1.76
CA PRO A 236 -6.83 16.04 -1.12
C PRO A 236 -6.40 17.02 -0.02
N VAL A 237 -5.92 16.49 1.11
CA VAL A 237 -5.34 17.25 2.21
C VAL A 237 -3.91 16.75 2.41
N GLY A 238 -2.95 17.41 1.77
CA GLY A 238 -1.59 16.89 1.68
C GLY A 238 -1.50 15.56 0.90
N PRO A 239 -0.37 14.82 1.04
CA PRO A 239 -0.16 13.57 0.30
C PRO A 239 -0.94 12.37 0.85
N GLU A 240 -1.32 12.39 2.13
CA GLU A 240 -1.81 11.20 2.83
C GLU A 240 -3.26 11.30 3.30
N MET A 241 -3.97 12.42 3.10
CA MET A 241 -5.34 12.58 3.59
C MET A 241 -6.28 13.07 2.51
N VAL A 242 -7.57 12.81 2.74
CA VAL A 242 -8.67 13.35 1.95
C VAL A 242 -9.73 13.89 2.89
N ALA A 243 -10.22 15.08 2.57
CA ALA A 243 -11.37 15.68 3.23
C ALA A 243 -12.59 15.62 2.30
N TYR A 244 -13.76 15.55 2.89
CA TYR A 244 -15.06 15.59 2.24
C TYR A 244 -15.69 16.95 2.44
N ILE A 245 -16.31 17.50 1.40
CA ILE A 245 -16.96 18.82 1.48
C ILE A 245 -18.43 18.63 1.85
N GLY A 246 -18.92 19.42 2.81
CA GLY A 246 -20.33 19.47 3.16
C GLY A 246 -20.80 20.90 3.48
N LEU A 247 -22.10 21.13 3.36
CA LEU A 247 -22.75 22.37 3.80
C LEU A 247 -23.22 22.18 5.24
N GLU A 248 -22.74 22.96 6.19
CA GLU A 248 -23.17 22.89 7.58
C GLU A 248 -24.12 24.07 7.88
N PRO A 249 -25.31 23.81 8.47
CA PRO A 249 -26.24 24.88 8.81
C PRO A 249 -25.70 25.76 9.95
N GLN A 250 -25.96 27.07 9.86
CA GLN A 250 -25.80 28.08 10.91
C GLN A 250 -27.16 28.75 11.17
N GLU A 251 -27.28 29.58 12.22
CA GLU A 251 -28.58 30.15 12.65
C GLU A 251 -29.41 30.81 11.53
N LYS A 252 -28.75 31.53 10.60
CA LYS A 252 -29.41 32.26 9.49
C LYS A 252 -28.69 32.11 8.15
N ALA A 253 -27.81 31.14 8.05
CA ALA A 253 -26.92 30.93 6.91
C ALA A 253 -26.47 29.47 6.87
N ALA A 254 -25.75 29.08 5.84
CA ALA A 254 -24.94 27.86 5.84
C ALA A 254 -23.45 28.21 5.72
N ARG A 255 -22.58 27.24 5.95
CA ARG A 255 -21.16 27.34 5.62
C ARG A 255 -20.70 26.11 4.87
N ILE A 256 -19.74 26.28 3.96
CA ILE A 256 -18.98 25.16 3.41
C ILE A 256 -17.90 24.79 4.43
N LYS A 257 -17.89 23.52 4.85
CA LYS A 257 -16.94 22.96 5.83
C LYS A 257 -16.33 21.68 5.28
N LEU A 258 -15.07 21.44 5.64
CA LEU A 258 -14.39 20.17 5.39
C LEU A 258 -14.66 19.19 6.53
N PHE A 259 -14.89 17.93 6.18
CA PHE A 259 -15.16 16.83 7.09
C PHE A 259 -14.19 15.67 6.81
N GLN A 260 -13.78 14.94 7.84
CA GLN A 260 -12.96 13.73 7.64
C GLN A 260 -13.80 12.52 7.23
N SER A 261 -15.10 12.54 7.54
CA SER A 261 -16.05 11.48 7.21
C SER A 261 -16.97 11.91 6.08
N ARG A 262 -17.05 11.08 5.04
CA ARG A 262 -18.03 11.21 3.97
C ARG A 262 -19.46 11.19 4.51
N GLU A 263 -19.73 10.33 5.48
CA GLU A 263 -21.06 10.19 6.08
C GLU A 263 -21.46 11.45 6.85
N LYS A 264 -20.55 12.01 7.66
CA LYS A 264 -20.77 13.30 8.34
C LYS A 264 -20.93 14.44 7.35
N ALA A 265 -20.10 14.48 6.30
CA ALA A 265 -20.19 15.48 5.25
C ALA A 265 -21.57 15.45 4.57
N LEU A 266 -22.05 14.26 4.20
CA LEU A 266 -23.37 14.06 3.60
C LEU A 266 -24.50 14.44 4.55
N ALA A 267 -24.43 13.99 5.81
CA ALA A 267 -25.43 14.30 6.83
C ALA A 267 -25.54 15.81 7.09
N ALA A 268 -24.40 16.49 7.23
CA ALA A 268 -24.36 17.94 7.35
C ALA A 268 -24.88 18.59 6.06
N HIS A 269 -24.38 18.18 4.90
CA HIS A 269 -24.73 18.76 3.60
C HIS A 269 -26.24 18.77 3.36
N VAL A 270 -26.95 17.68 3.66
CA VAL A 270 -28.42 17.64 3.56
C VAL A 270 -29.09 18.70 4.43
N GLN A 271 -28.58 18.97 5.63
CA GLN A 271 -29.11 20.01 6.51
C GLN A 271 -28.75 21.42 6.01
N GLY A 272 -27.52 21.63 5.54
CA GLY A 272 -27.09 22.91 4.98
C GLY A 272 -27.84 23.29 3.70
N VAL A 273 -28.14 22.31 2.83
CA VAL A 273 -28.99 22.51 1.64
C VAL A 273 -30.42 22.92 2.02
N ARG A 274 -30.97 22.41 3.13
CA ARG A 274 -32.31 22.82 3.61
C ARG A 274 -32.35 24.24 4.17
N GLN A 275 -31.21 24.78 4.59
CA GLN A 275 -31.09 26.10 5.19
C GLN A 275 -30.92 27.22 4.15
N LEU A 276 -30.41 26.87 2.96
CA LEU A 276 -30.25 27.75 1.80
C LEU A 276 -31.51 27.75 0.92
#